data_AF-A0A7C0XS23-F1
#
_entry.id   AF-A0A7C0XS23-F1
#
_cell.length_a   1.000
_cell.length_b   1.000
_cell.length_c   1.000
_cell.angle_alpha   90.00
_cell.angle_beta   90.00
_cell.angle_gamma   90.00
#
_symmetry.space_group_name_H-M   'P 1'
#
loop_
_entity.id
_entity.type
_entity.pdbx_description
1 polymer ?
#
loop_
_entity_poly.entity_id
_entity_poly.type
_entity_poly.pdbx_seq_one_letter_code
_entity_poly.pdbx_strand_id
1 'polypeptide(L)'
;ENGEEKGNNLIKTKRILTPSHHIAISRAMKDFSLYNVSEIVEKYKGFLVYAGGDDVLALFPADKVLDAAYEIQKSFKEDFYEIEINGKKRNVMGLGNKASMSAGIVFAHYKWPLYDAIEKVREAEKDAKGKYGRNAFCMTFIKRSSEILTAGGKWEFKEYFDKILSLLSPEEDEKRKLSHRFIYDLIEDIRILEKENKWREPYISMLKAEIKRLLKKRNYKNRLTKKEIEDFHENVFSPLIGEYVKKQLPLEDIGMMLKILYDAYRGEER
;
A
#
# COMPACT_ATOMS: atom_id res chain seq x y z
N GLU A 1 31.58 -28.12 22.65
CA GLU A 1 30.98 -27.37 21.53
C GLU A 1 29.48 -27.23 21.80
N ASN A 2 29.05 -26.01 22.09
CA ASN A 2 27.71 -25.72 22.62
C ASN A 2 26.64 -25.98 21.55
N GLY A 3 25.58 -26.72 21.90
CA GLY A 3 24.48 -27.05 21.00
C GLY A 3 23.81 -25.82 20.36
N GLU A 4 23.82 -24.68 21.06
CA GLU A 4 23.35 -23.39 20.54
C GLU A 4 24.21 -22.86 19.38
N GLU A 5 25.51 -23.09 19.41
CA GLU A 5 26.46 -22.65 18.39
C GLU A 5 26.31 -23.48 17.12
N LYS A 6 26.10 -24.80 17.27
CA LYS A 6 25.73 -25.70 16.16
C LYS A 6 24.35 -25.37 15.59
N GLY A 7 23.36 -25.07 16.42
CA GLY A 7 22.03 -24.64 15.99
C GLY A 7 22.08 -23.33 15.17
N ASN A 8 22.81 -22.33 15.66
CA ASN A 8 23.01 -21.07 14.96
C ASN A 8 23.76 -21.24 13.63
N ASN A 9 24.75 -22.13 13.56
CA ASN A 9 25.43 -22.44 12.31
C ASN A 9 24.51 -23.14 11.31
N LEU A 10 23.69 -24.10 11.76
CA LEU A 10 22.72 -24.80 10.90
C LEU A 10 21.65 -23.86 10.31
N ILE A 11 21.21 -22.84 11.07
CA ILE A 11 20.26 -21.82 10.59
C ILE A 11 20.90 -20.94 9.51
N LYS A 12 22.21 -20.66 9.60
CA LYS A 12 22.95 -19.85 8.63
C LYS A 12 23.38 -20.61 7.38
N THR A 13 23.35 -21.95 7.40
CA THR A 13 23.71 -22.78 6.25
C THR A 13 22.69 -22.60 5.12
N LYS A 14 23.15 -22.11 3.96
CA LYS A 14 22.35 -22.10 2.73
C LYS A 14 22.01 -23.54 2.34
N ARG A 15 20.73 -23.91 2.46
CA ARG A 15 20.26 -25.22 2.02
C ARG A 15 20.32 -25.31 0.51
N ILE A 16 20.70 -26.48 0.00
CA ILE A 16 20.70 -26.76 -1.44
C ILE A 16 19.24 -26.82 -1.91
N LEU A 17 18.90 -26.03 -2.93
CA LEU A 17 17.64 -26.14 -3.64
C LEU A 17 17.66 -27.46 -4.44
N THR A 18 16.92 -28.46 -3.97
CA THR A 18 16.75 -29.73 -4.67
C THR A 18 15.68 -29.58 -5.76
N PRO A 19 15.68 -30.44 -6.79
CA PRO A 19 14.60 -30.45 -7.78
C PRO A 19 13.21 -30.55 -7.13
N SER A 20 13.07 -31.31 -6.04
CA SER A 20 11.81 -31.41 -5.30
C SER A 20 11.37 -30.08 -4.68
N HIS A 21 12.30 -29.30 -4.10
CA HIS A 21 11.99 -27.96 -3.61
C HIS A 21 11.55 -27.02 -4.75
N HIS A 22 12.22 -27.10 -5.90
CA HIS A 22 11.87 -26.29 -7.07
C HIS A 22 10.46 -26.60 -7.59
N ILE A 23 10.10 -27.89 -7.68
CA ILE A 23 8.77 -28.34 -8.09
C ILE A 23 7.71 -27.83 -7.10
N ALA A 24 7.98 -27.91 -5.80
CA ALA A 24 7.08 -27.45 -4.75
C ALA A 24 6.79 -25.94 -4.87
N ILE A 25 7.84 -25.12 -5.01
CA ILE A 25 7.70 -23.66 -5.18
C ILE A 25 6.96 -23.33 -6.48
N SER A 26 7.36 -23.96 -7.59
CA SER A 26 6.72 -23.72 -8.91
C SER A 26 5.23 -24.07 -8.88
N ARG A 27 4.85 -25.14 -8.17
CA ARG A 27 3.45 -25.52 -7.99
C ARG A 27 2.69 -24.50 -7.15
N ALA A 28 3.25 -24.03 -6.04
CA ALA A 28 2.64 -23.00 -5.21
C ALA A 28 2.41 -21.69 -5.99
N MET A 29 3.38 -21.26 -6.80
CA MET A 29 3.24 -20.07 -7.67
C MET A 29 2.17 -20.26 -8.74
N LYS A 30 2.12 -21.45 -9.35
CA LYS A 30 1.09 -21.81 -10.32
C LYS A 30 -0.31 -21.78 -9.70
N ASP A 31 -0.49 -22.42 -8.55
CA ASP A 31 -1.79 -22.49 -7.88
C ASP A 31 -2.24 -21.07 -7.45
N PHE A 32 -1.32 -20.23 -6.94
CA PHE A 32 -1.60 -18.85 -6.59
C PHE A 32 -2.07 -18.01 -7.78
N SER A 33 -1.31 -18.04 -8.88
CA SER A 33 -1.64 -17.27 -10.09
C SER A 33 -2.92 -17.75 -10.77
N LEU A 34 -3.21 -19.05 -10.72
CA LEU A 34 -4.36 -19.63 -11.38
C LEU A 34 -5.67 -19.44 -10.59
N TYR A 35 -5.62 -19.61 -9.27
CA TYR A 35 -6.84 -19.63 -8.45
C TYR A 35 -7.00 -18.32 -7.66
N ASN A 36 -6.04 -17.97 -6.81
CA ASN A 36 -6.19 -16.86 -5.86
C ASN A 36 -6.23 -15.51 -6.58
N VAL A 37 -5.32 -15.28 -7.53
CA VAL A 37 -5.31 -14.02 -8.29
C VAL A 37 -6.62 -13.84 -9.05
N SER A 38 -7.11 -14.89 -9.72
CA SER A 38 -8.37 -14.83 -10.46
C SER A 38 -9.57 -14.52 -9.55
N GLU A 39 -9.68 -15.23 -8.43
CA GLU A 39 -10.77 -15.05 -7.46
C GLU A 39 -10.76 -13.65 -6.85
N ILE A 40 -9.58 -13.16 -6.44
CA ILE A 40 -9.44 -11.82 -5.86
C ILE A 40 -9.78 -10.76 -6.91
N VAL A 41 -9.29 -10.90 -8.14
CA VAL A 41 -9.59 -9.94 -9.21
C VAL A 41 -11.09 -9.85 -9.46
N GLU A 42 -11.78 -11.00 -9.54
CA GLU A 42 -13.24 -11.05 -9.73
C GLU A 42 -14.00 -10.45 -8.54
N LYS A 43 -13.61 -10.79 -7.31
CA LYS A 43 -14.17 -10.24 -6.06
C LYS A 43 -14.14 -8.70 -6.04
N TYR A 44 -13.06 -8.11 -6.52
CA TYR A 44 -12.89 -6.65 -6.60
C TYR A 44 -13.34 -6.04 -7.94
N LYS A 45 -14.10 -6.80 -8.75
CA LYS A 45 -14.65 -6.37 -10.05
C LYS A 45 -13.58 -5.87 -11.02
N GLY A 46 -12.39 -6.44 -10.94
CA GLY A 46 -11.30 -6.16 -11.85
C GLY A 46 -11.37 -6.99 -13.13
N PHE A 47 -10.46 -6.68 -14.05
CA PHE A 47 -10.21 -7.42 -15.28
C PHE A 47 -8.77 -7.92 -15.28
N LEU A 48 -8.59 -9.24 -15.20
CA LEU A 48 -7.28 -9.87 -15.22
C LEU A 48 -6.74 -9.92 -16.65
N VAL A 49 -5.60 -9.27 -16.89
CA VAL A 49 -4.92 -9.30 -18.20
C VAL A 49 -3.91 -10.43 -18.24
N TYR A 50 -3.13 -10.59 -17.17
CA TYR A 50 -2.09 -11.60 -17.06
C TYR A 50 -1.84 -11.99 -15.60
N ALA A 51 -1.70 -13.29 -15.35
CA ALA A 51 -1.19 -13.84 -14.10
C ALA A 51 -0.27 -15.02 -14.44
N GLY A 52 1.01 -14.90 -14.14
CA GLY A 52 1.99 -15.94 -14.41
C GLY A 52 3.03 -16.02 -13.30
N GLY A 53 2.86 -17.00 -12.42
CA GLY A 53 3.73 -17.16 -11.27
C GLY A 53 3.50 -16.04 -10.24
N ASP A 54 4.48 -15.15 -10.08
CA ASP A 54 4.41 -13.97 -9.21
C ASP A 54 4.03 -12.68 -9.94
N ASP A 55 4.13 -12.64 -11.27
CA ASP A 55 3.80 -11.45 -12.05
C ASP A 55 2.29 -11.37 -12.33
N VAL A 56 1.68 -10.23 -11.98
CA VAL A 56 0.24 -9.96 -12.15
C VAL A 56 0.03 -8.61 -12.82
N LEU A 57 -0.81 -8.58 -13.85
CA LEU A 57 -1.32 -7.38 -14.49
C LEU A 57 -2.85 -7.45 -14.56
N ALA A 58 -3.51 -6.49 -13.93
CA ALA A 58 -4.96 -6.39 -13.91
C ALA A 58 -5.41 -4.93 -13.88
N LEU A 59 -6.62 -4.69 -14.36
CA LEU A 59 -7.31 -3.40 -14.31
C LEU A 59 -8.38 -3.46 -13.24
N PHE A 60 -8.59 -2.37 -12.51
CA PHE A 60 -9.56 -2.31 -11.42
C PHE A 60 -10.32 -0.97 -11.42
N PRO A 61 -11.54 -0.94 -10.87
CA PRO A 61 -12.15 0.31 -10.41
C PRO A 61 -11.20 1.05 -9.45
N ALA A 62 -11.13 2.37 -9.57
CA ALA A 62 -10.16 3.18 -8.83
C ALA A 62 -10.29 2.99 -7.31
N ASP A 63 -11.51 2.91 -6.80
CA ASP A 63 -11.84 2.73 -5.38
C ASP A 63 -11.55 1.31 -4.84
N LYS A 64 -11.19 0.35 -5.69
CA LYS A 64 -10.95 -1.06 -5.31
C LYS A 64 -9.50 -1.53 -5.46
N VAL A 65 -8.69 -0.81 -6.24
CA VAL A 65 -7.35 -1.30 -6.65
C VAL A 65 -6.40 -1.53 -5.48
N LEU A 66 -6.39 -0.64 -4.48
CA LEU A 66 -5.49 -0.76 -3.33
C LEU A 66 -5.88 -1.94 -2.43
N ASP A 67 -7.18 -2.19 -2.26
CA ASP A 67 -7.70 -3.34 -1.51
C ASP A 67 -7.36 -4.65 -2.22
N ALA A 68 -7.60 -4.72 -3.54
CA ALA A 68 -7.29 -5.88 -4.35
C ALA A 68 -5.78 -6.20 -4.32
N ALA A 69 -4.92 -5.20 -4.55
CA ALA A 69 -3.47 -5.39 -4.55
C ALA A 69 -2.96 -5.85 -3.17
N TYR A 70 -3.53 -5.34 -2.09
CA TYR A 70 -3.19 -5.76 -0.73
C TYR A 70 -3.63 -7.20 -0.43
N GLU A 71 -4.82 -7.60 -0.87
CA GLU A 71 -5.32 -8.97 -0.71
C GLU A 71 -4.48 -9.97 -1.52
N ILE A 72 -4.15 -9.64 -2.77
CA ILE A 72 -3.22 -10.43 -3.61
C ILE A 72 -1.89 -10.62 -2.88
N GLN A 73 -1.31 -9.53 -2.35
CA GLN A 73 -0.06 -9.60 -1.60
C GLN A 73 -0.19 -10.48 -0.35
N LYS A 74 -1.27 -10.32 0.43
CA LYS A 74 -1.52 -11.13 1.63
C LYS A 74 -1.59 -12.61 1.29
N SER A 75 -2.38 -12.96 0.26
CA SER A 75 -2.53 -14.36 -0.14
C SER A 75 -1.22 -14.97 -0.64
N PHE A 76 -0.36 -14.19 -1.31
CA PHE A 76 0.98 -14.63 -1.70
C PHE A 76 1.87 -15.05 -0.52
N LYS A 77 1.59 -14.55 0.71
CA LYS A 77 2.32 -14.88 1.94
C LYS A 77 1.71 -16.04 2.72
N GLU A 78 0.59 -16.59 2.29
CA GLU A 78 -0.06 -17.68 3.02
C GLU A 78 0.77 -18.97 2.90
N ASP A 79 0.85 -19.71 4.01
CA ASP A 79 1.51 -21.03 4.02
C ASP A 79 0.64 -22.08 3.31
N PHE A 80 -0.69 -21.96 3.46
CA PHE A 80 -1.69 -22.83 2.86
C PHE A 80 -2.99 -22.04 2.65
N TYR A 81 -3.75 -22.41 1.62
CA TYR A 81 -5.09 -21.87 1.38
C TYR A 81 -5.98 -22.91 0.70
N GLU A 82 -7.29 -22.69 0.78
CA GLU A 82 -8.30 -23.55 0.15
C GLU A 82 -8.61 -23.02 -1.25
N ILE A 83 -8.62 -23.92 -2.24
CA ILE A 83 -9.05 -23.63 -3.60
C ILE A 83 -10.21 -24.54 -3.99
N GLU A 84 -11.05 -24.06 -4.90
CA GLU A 84 -12.11 -24.87 -5.50
C GLU A 84 -11.70 -25.34 -6.90
N ILE A 85 -11.67 -26.66 -7.10
CA ILE A 85 -11.42 -27.28 -8.41
C ILE A 85 -12.60 -28.20 -8.72
N ASN A 86 -13.33 -27.91 -9.80
CA ASN A 86 -14.47 -28.71 -10.26
C ASN A 86 -15.50 -28.99 -9.16
N GLY A 87 -15.86 -27.98 -8.36
CA GLY A 87 -16.82 -28.11 -7.26
C GLY A 87 -16.27 -28.79 -6.00
N LYS A 88 -14.96 -29.05 -5.92
CA LYS A 88 -14.32 -29.67 -4.76
C LYS A 88 -13.28 -28.75 -4.15
N LYS A 89 -13.46 -28.47 -2.86
CA LYS A 89 -12.51 -27.75 -2.02
C LYS A 89 -11.27 -28.60 -1.75
N ARG A 90 -10.08 -28.00 -1.90
CA ARG A 90 -8.79 -28.63 -1.65
C ARG A 90 -7.85 -27.63 -0.99
N ASN A 91 -7.14 -28.08 0.04
CA ASN A 91 -6.04 -27.31 0.61
C ASN A 91 -4.79 -27.49 -0.25
N VAL A 92 -4.21 -26.38 -0.67
CA VAL A 92 -2.95 -26.32 -1.41
C VAL A 92 -1.91 -25.54 -0.62
N MET A 93 -0.65 -25.81 -0.95
CA MET A 93 0.50 -25.16 -0.34
C MET A 93 0.72 -23.80 -0.98
N GLY A 94 0.85 -22.77 -0.17
CA GLY A 94 1.28 -21.44 -0.59
C GLY A 94 2.80 -21.28 -0.52
N LEU A 95 3.28 -20.07 -0.79
CA LEU A 95 4.72 -19.76 -0.76
C LEU A 95 5.25 -19.51 0.65
N GLY A 96 4.33 -19.25 1.59
CA GLY A 96 4.59 -19.07 2.99
C GLY A 96 5.00 -17.67 3.41
N ASN A 97 5.04 -17.47 4.74
CA ASN A 97 5.10 -16.14 5.36
C ASN A 97 6.37 -15.31 5.08
N LYS A 98 7.41 -15.92 4.49
CA LYS A 98 8.64 -15.24 4.06
C LYS A 98 8.58 -14.72 2.63
N ALA A 99 7.56 -15.10 1.86
CA ALA A 99 7.33 -14.57 0.52
C ALA A 99 6.98 -13.07 0.59
N SER A 100 7.17 -12.35 -0.50
CA SER A 100 6.78 -10.94 -0.58
C SER A 100 6.54 -10.50 -2.01
N MET A 101 5.61 -9.57 -2.19
CA MET A 101 5.33 -8.94 -3.48
C MET A 101 5.54 -7.43 -3.37
N SER A 102 5.94 -6.83 -4.48
CA SER A 102 5.90 -5.37 -4.65
C SER A 102 4.97 -5.05 -5.81
N ALA A 103 4.30 -3.90 -5.76
CA ALA A 103 3.33 -3.54 -6.80
C ALA A 103 3.48 -2.09 -7.23
N GLY A 104 3.28 -1.85 -8.53
CA GLY A 104 2.99 -0.54 -9.08
C GLY A 104 1.48 -0.40 -9.32
N ILE A 105 0.90 0.73 -8.91
CA ILE A 105 -0.51 1.05 -9.13
C ILE A 105 -0.59 2.36 -9.89
N VAL A 106 -1.26 2.39 -11.04
CA VAL A 106 -1.42 3.63 -11.82
C VAL A 106 -2.89 3.95 -11.99
N PHE A 107 -3.22 5.18 -11.68
CA PHE A 107 -4.49 5.80 -12.00
C PHE A 107 -4.28 6.73 -13.19
N ALA A 108 -5.02 6.48 -14.27
CA ALA A 108 -4.97 7.28 -15.47
C ALA A 108 -6.37 7.53 -16.00
N HIS A 109 -6.54 8.65 -16.70
CA HIS A 109 -7.78 8.93 -17.42
C HIS A 109 -8.00 7.88 -18.53
N TYR A 110 -9.25 7.50 -18.81
CA TYR A 110 -9.58 6.47 -19.82
C TYR A 110 -9.11 6.78 -21.24
N LYS A 111 -8.81 8.05 -21.54
CA LYS A 111 -8.22 8.49 -22.84
C LYS A 111 -6.70 8.46 -22.86
N TRP A 112 -6.04 8.19 -21.73
CA TRP A 112 -4.59 8.08 -21.67
C TRP A 112 -4.14 6.85 -22.47
N PRO A 113 -3.07 6.94 -23.28
CA PRO A 113 -2.59 5.79 -24.03
C PRO A 113 -2.25 4.61 -23.11
N LEU A 114 -2.87 3.46 -23.35
CA LEU A 114 -2.70 2.28 -22.50
C LEU A 114 -1.25 1.81 -22.41
N TYR A 115 -0.49 1.89 -23.51
CA TYR A 115 0.92 1.49 -23.52
C TYR A 115 1.74 2.33 -22.52
N ASP A 116 1.49 3.64 -22.47
CA ASP A 116 2.20 4.55 -21.57
C ASP A 116 1.77 4.33 -20.11
N ALA A 117 0.47 4.08 -19.87
CA ALA A 117 0.00 3.68 -18.54
C ALA A 117 0.71 2.40 -18.04
N ILE A 118 0.89 1.39 -18.90
CA ILE A 118 1.60 0.15 -18.56
C ILE A 118 3.08 0.43 -18.24
N GLU A 119 3.75 1.29 -19.01
CA GLU A 119 5.13 1.70 -18.70
C GLU A 119 5.19 2.41 -17.34
N LYS A 120 4.23 3.27 -17.02
CA LYS A 120 4.12 3.90 -15.70
C LYS A 120 3.88 2.90 -14.57
N VAL A 121 3.12 1.83 -14.81
CA VAL A 121 2.94 0.74 -13.83
C VAL A 121 4.29 0.08 -13.54
N ARG A 122 5.10 -0.21 -14.57
CA ARG A 122 6.44 -0.79 -14.43
C ARG A 122 7.41 0.15 -13.70
N GLU A 123 7.37 1.45 -14.02
CA GLU A 123 8.15 2.47 -13.30
C GLU A 123 7.78 2.50 -11.81
N ALA A 124 6.48 2.52 -11.48
CA ALA A 124 6.00 2.51 -10.11
C ALA A 124 6.43 1.23 -9.37
N GLU A 125 6.31 0.06 -10.00
CA GLU A 125 6.74 -1.21 -9.42
C GLU A 125 8.26 -1.25 -9.16
N LYS A 126 9.05 -0.70 -10.11
CA LYS A 126 10.50 -0.55 -9.94
C LYS A 126 10.83 0.37 -8.76
N ASP A 127 10.10 1.46 -8.58
CA ASP A 127 10.24 2.34 -7.42
C ASP A 127 9.85 1.64 -6.12
N ALA A 128 8.80 0.82 -6.11
CA ALA A 128 8.43 0.00 -4.96
C ALA A 128 9.56 -0.97 -4.57
N LYS A 129 10.21 -1.60 -5.56
CA LYS A 129 11.35 -2.51 -5.35
C LYS A 129 12.62 -1.76 -4.93
N GLY A 130 12.87 -0.57 -5.50
CA GLY A 130 14.07 0.24 -5.28
C GLY A 130 13.93 1.22 -4.11
N LYS A 131 13.23 2.33 -4.34
CA LYS A 131 13.07 3.45 -3.39
C LYS A 131 12.41 3.04 -2.09
N TYR A 132 11.40 2.18 -2.17
CA TYR A 132 10.64 1.72 -0.99
C TYR A 132 11.14 0.39 -0.42
N GLY A 133 12.21 -0.19 -0.98
CA GLY A 133 12.91 -1.34 -0.41
C GLY A 133 12.11 -2.65 -0.39
N ARG A 134 11.41 -2.98 -1.49
CA ARG A 134 10.61 -4.21 -1.72
C ARG A 134 9.51 -4.44 -0.67
N ASN A 135 8.66 -5.44 -0.88
CA ASN A 135 7.50 -5.70 -0.02
C ASN A 135 6.70 -4.40 0.23
N ALA A 136 6.50 -3.65 -0.84
CA ALA A 136 6.01 -2.28 -0.83
C ALA A 136 5.15 -2.06 -2.08
N PHE A 137 4.36 -1.00 -2.06
CA PHE A 137 3.64 -0.55 -3.24
C PHE A 137 4.04 0.90 -3.54
N CYS A 138 3.94 1.27 -4.80
CA CYS A 138 4.09 2.63 -5.27
C CYS A 138 2.91 2.95 -6.18
N MET A 139 2.34 4.14 -6.01
CA MET A 139 1.20 4.59 -6.78
C MET A 139 1.56 5.83 -7.57
N THR A 140 1.03 5.92 -8.78
CA THR A 140 1.15 7.09 -9.64
C THR A 140 -0.23 7.53 -10.10
N PHE A 141 -0.51 8.82 -9.96
CA PHE A 141 -1.73 9.46 -10.47
C PHE A 141 -1.37 10.38 -11.62
N ILE A 142 -1.87 10.07 -12.82
CA ILE A 142 -1.69 10.87 -14.02
C ILE A 142 -2.95 11.73 -14.19
N LYS A 143 -2.84 13.01 -13.81
CA LYS A 143 -3.95 13.95 -13.96
C LYS A 143 -4.24 14.26 -15.42
N ARG A 144 -5.46 14.69 -15.72
CA ARG A 144 -5.78 15.30 -17.03
C ARG A 144 -4.89 16.50 -17.38
N SER A 145 -4.42 17.25 -16.38
CA SER A 145 -3.48 18.36 -16.55
C SER A 145 -2.05 17.90 -16.91
N SER A 146 -1.81 16.59 -17.04
CA SER A 146 -0.49 15.97 -17.18
C SER A 146 0.44 16.16 -15.97
N GLU A 147 -0.08 16.68 -14.85
CA GLU A 147 0.62 16.61 -13.56
C GLU A 147 0.68 15.14 -13.12
N ILE A 148 1.89 14.64 -12.84
CA ILE A 148 2.11 13.28 -12.34
C ILE A 148 2.44 13.36 -10.86
N LEU A 149 1.62 12.72 -10.04
CA LEU A 149 1.88 12.53 -8.61
C LEU A 149 2.36 11.10 -8.40
N THR A 150 3.39 10.90 -7.60
CA THR A 150 3.89 9.56 -7.24
C THR A 150 4.18 9.51 -5.75
N ALA A 151 3.75 8.43 -5.10
CA ALA A 151 4.05 8.17 -3.69
C ALA A 151 3.96 6.67 -3.42
N GLY A 152 4.68 6.19 -2.42
CA GLY A 152 4.69 4.77 -2.07
C GLY A 152 4.81 4.53 -0.58
N GLY A 153 4.66 3.27 -0.20
CA GLY A 153 4.67 2.84 1.19
C GLY A 153 4.76 1.34 1.34
N LYS A 154 4.96 0.89 2.58
CA LYS A 154 4.88 -0.54 2.92
C LYS A 154 3.43 -0.98 2.99
N TRP A 155 3.16 -2.25 2.67
CA TRP A 155 1.81 -2.82 2.73
C TRP A 155 1.13 -2.67 4.10
N GLU A 156 1.90 -2.73 5.19
CA GLU A 156 1.41 -2.50 6.56
C GLU A 156 0.87 -1.08 6.79
N PHE A 157 1.19 -0.12 5.91
CA PHE A 157 0.70 1.26 6.03
C PHE A 157 -0.73 1.43 5.52
N LYS A 158 -1.23 0.48 4.73
CA LYS A 158 -2.57 0.56 4.11
C LYS A 158 -3.66 0.83 5.15
N GLU A 159 -3.66 0.09 6.26
CA GLU A 159 -4.70 0.21 7.29
C GLU A 159 -4.72 1.61 7.92
N TYR A 160 -3.58 2.29 8.01
CA TYR A 160 -3.53 3.69 8.45
C TYR A 160 -4.17 4.62 7.41
N PHE A 161 -3.87 4.42 6.12
CA PHE A 161 -4.46 5.20 5.03
C PHE A 161 -5.98 4.99 4.94
N ASP A 162 -6.48 3.77 5.09
CA ASP A 162 -7.93 3.49 5.11
C ASP A 162 -8.63 4.26 6.24
N LYS A 163 -8.05 4.24 7.45
CA LYS A 163 -8.57 4.98 8.60
C LYS A 163 -8.61 6.48 8.34
N ILE A 164 -7.54 7.05 7.76
CA ILE A 164 -7.49 8.50 7.45
C ILE A 164 -8.48 8.85 6.34
N LEU A 165 -8.57 8.04 5.28
CA LEU A 165 -9.51 8.24 4.18
C LEU A 165 -10.96 8.16 4.64
N SER A 166 -11.29 7.31 5.61
CA SER A 166 -12.63 7.26 6.20
C SER A 166 -13.06 8.62 6.78
N LEU A 167 -12.13 9.40 7.34
CA LEU A 167 -12.42 10.75 7.85
C LEU A 167 -12.66 11.74 6.72
N LEU A 168 -11.99 11.58 5.58
CA LEU A 168 -12.12 12.48 4.44
C LEU A 168 -13.39 12.22 3.63
N SER A 169 -13.84 10.95 3.58
CA SER A 169 -15.04 10.47 2.87
C SER A 169 -15.21 11.19 1.52
N PRO A 170 -14.39 10.89 0.50
CA PRO A 170 -14.37 11.63 -0.77
C PRO A 170 -15.75 11.65 -1.46
N GLU A 171 -16.50 10.55 -1.37
CA GLU A 171 -17.78 10.33 -2.05
C GLU A 171 -19.01 10.85 -1.28
N GLU A 172 -18.97 10.85 0.06
CA GLU A 172 -20.13 11.13 0.92
C GLU A 172 -19.90 12.33 1.86
N ASP A 173 -20.37 13.53 1.49
CA ASP A 173 -20.19 14.74 2.31
C ASP A 173 -20.89 14.65 3.67
N GLU A 174 -21.93 13.84 3.80
CA GLU A 174 -22.62 13.60 5.08
C GLU A 174 -21.74 12.84 6.08
N LYS A 175 -20.90 11.92 5.60
CA LYS A 175 -19.97 11.12 6.42
C LYS A 175 -18.62 11.82 6.63
N ARG A 176 -18.29 12.83 5.81
CA ARG A 176 -17.03 13.59 5.92
C ARG A 176 -16.84 14.19 7.31
N LYS A 177 -15.73 13.87 7.95
CA LYS A 177 -15.30 14.39 9.26
C LYS A 177 -14.14 15.37 9.15
N LEU A 178 -13.32 15.29 8.11
CA LEU A 178 -12.21 16.21 7.82
C LEU A 178 -12.39 16.89 6.46
N SER A 179 -12.06 18.17 6.40
CA SER A 179 -12.01 18.92 5.13
C SER A 179 -10.86 18.42 4.26
N HIS A 180 -11.07 18.33 2.95
CA HIS A 180 -10.01 18.00 1.97
C HIS A 180 -8.80 18.94 2.03
N ARG A 181 -8.98 20.18 2.52
CA ARG A 181 -7.87 21.12 2.76
C ARG A 181 -6.83 20.57 3.76
N PHE A 182 -7.21 19.61 4.61
CA PHE A 182 -6.28 18.92 5.49
C PHE A 182 -5.11 18.31 4.72
N ILE A 183 -5.35 17.69 3.56
CA ILE A 183 -4.30 17.06 2.75
C ILE A 183 -3.28 18.10 2.29
N TYR A 184 -3.76 19.25 1.81
CA TYR A 184 -2.92 20.33 1.30
C TYR A 184 -2.09 20.98 2.41
N ASP A 185 -2.73 21.33 3.53
CA ASP A 185 -2.04 21.86 4.72
C ASP A 185 -0.98 20.86 5.22
N LEU A 186 -1.29 19.56 5.27
CA LEU A 186 -0.37 18.52 5.71
C LEU A 186 0.89 18.44 4.83
N ILE A 187 0.72 18.45 3.50
CA ILE A 187 1.85 18.42 2.56
C ILE A 187 2.71 19.68 2.75
N GLU A 188 2.09 20.85 2.91
CA GLU A 188 2.79 22.11 3.11
C GLU A 188 3.61 22.10 4.41
N ASP A 189 3.00 21.70 5.53
CA ASP A 189 3.68 21.63 6.83
C ASP A 189 4.85 20.64 6.79
N ILE A 190 4.67 19.48 6.17
CA ILE A 190 5.75 18.49 6.00
C ILE A 190 6.91 19.09 5.18
N ARG A 191 6.63 19.75 4.05
CA ARG A 191 7.66 20.37 3.19
C ARG A 191 8.42 21.49 3.90
N ILE A 192 7.74 22.30 4.70
CA ILE A 192 8.37 23.38 5.47
C ILE A 192 9.34 22.77 6.49
N LEU A 193 8.90 21.78 7.25
CA LEU A 193 9.72 21.13 8.28
C LEU A 193 10.88 20.31 7.69
N GLU A 194 10.69 19.69 6.53
CA GLU A 194 11.73 18.90 5.86
C GLU A 194 12.88 19.74 5.31
N LYS A 195 12.57 20.90 4.72
CA LYS A 195 13.59 21.84 4.21
C LYS A 195 14.56 22.27 5.30
N GLU A 196 14.11 22.28 6.55
CA GLU A 196 14.95 22.71 7.65
C GLU A 196 15.86 21.62 8.18
N ASN A 197 15.49 20.31 8.16
CA ASN A 197 16.35 19.22 8.66
C ASN A 197 15.89 17.80 8.29
N LYS A 198 16.83 16.82 8.33
CA LYS A 198 16.63 15.38 8.06
C LYS A 198 15.79 14.63 9.12
N TRP A 199 14.54 15.03 9.38
CA TRP A 199 13.57 14.38 10.28
C TRP A 199 14.19 13.83 11.58
N ARG A 200 14.77 14.74 12.37
CA ARG A 200 15.29 14.45 13.72
C ARG A 200 14.44 15.20 14.74
N GLU A 201 14.57 14.84 16.02
CA GLU A 201 14.01 15.70 17.07
C GLU A 201 14.68 17.09 17.04
N PRO A 202 13.94 18.17 17.30
CA PRO A 202 12.54 18.22 17.75
C PRO A 202 11.49 18.24 16.60
N TYR A 203 11.89 18.18 15.34
CA TYR A 203 11.00 18.35 14.18
C TYR A 203 9.94 17.26 14.06
N ILE A 204 10.24 16.03 14.48
CA ILE A 204 9.25 14.94 14.54
C ILE A 204 8.15 15.29 15.55
N SER A 205 8.53 15.74 16.74
CA SER A 205 7.58 16.18 17.77
C SER A 205 6.77 17.40 17.31
N MET A 206 7.39 18.33 16.58
CA MET A 206 6.70 19.48 15.97
C MET A 206 5.67 19.04 14.92
N LEU A 207 6.03 18.12 14.01
CA LEU A 207 5.11 17.60 13.00
C LEU A 207 3.90 16.91 13.66
N LYS A 208 4.12 16.10 14.70
CA LYS A 208 3.02 15.45 15.45
C LYS A 208 2.09 16.48 16.09
N ALA A 209 2.66 17.50 16.76
CA ALA A 209 1.88 18.59 17.34
C ALA A 209 1.10 19.37 16.27
N GLU A 210 1.70 19.61 15.11
CA GLU A 210 1.08 20.30 13.99
C GLU A 210 -0.08 19.49 13.40
N ILE A 211 0.08 18.18 13.20
CA ILE A 211 -1.02 17.30 12.76
C ILE A 211 -2.18 17.34 13.75
N LYS A 212 -1.90 17.29 15.06
CA LYS A 212 -2.94 17.42 16.10
C LYS A 212 -3.67 18.77 15.99
N ARG A 213 -2.96 19.85 15.66
CA ARG A 213 -3.54 21.18 15.41
C ARG A 213 -4.38 21.19 14.14
N LEU A 214 -3.89 20.60 13.04
CA LEU A 214 -4.59 20.50 11.77
C LEU A 214 -5.89 19.69 11.87
N LEU A 215 -5.89 18.57 12.60
CA LEU A 215 -7.09 17.76 12.84
C LEU A 215 -8.19 18.57 13.52
N LYS A 216 -7.85 19.44 14.47
CA LYS A 216 -8.79 20.37 15.11
C LYS A 216 -9.25 21.47 14.15
N LYS A 217 -8.31 22.11 13.44
CA LYS A 217 -8.56 23.24 12.53
C LYS A 217 -9.40 22.83 11.32
N ARG A 218 -9.21 21.62 10.80
CA ARG A 218 -9.89 21.09 9.60
C ARG A 218 -11.03 20.12 9.95
N ASN A 219 -11.47 20.10 11.21
CA ASN A 219 -12.66 19.40 11.66
C ASN A 219 -13.90 19.91 10.92
N TYR A 220 -14.44 19.10 10.03
CA TYR A 220 -15.54 19.50 9.18
C TYR A 220 -16.85 19.50 9.97
N LYS A 221 -17.53 20.64 10.01
CA LYS A 221 -18.79 20.82 10.77
C LYS A 221 -18.69 20.40 12.25
N ASN A 222 -17.50 20.46 12.84
CA ASN A 222 -17.21 20.00 14.21
C ASN A 222 -17.64 18.55 14.51
N ARG A 223 -17.59 17.68 13.50
CA ARG A 223 -18.05 16.28 13.61
C ARG A 223 -17.10 15.38 14.41
N LEU A 224 -15.82 15.74 14.51
CA LEU A 224 -14.86 15.02 15.37
C LEU A 224 -14.92 15.54 16.79
N THR A 225 -15.09 14.62 17.73
CA THR A 225 -14.94 14.88 19.16
C THR A 225 -13.46 15.03 19.54
N LYS A 226 -13.18 15.70 20.68
CA LYS A 226 -11.81 15.83 21.20
C LYS A 226 -11.15 14.47 21.44
N LYS A 227 -11.93 13.46 21.86
CA LYS A 227 -11.45 12.09 22.10
C LYS A 227 -11.06 11.39 20.80
N GLU A 228 -11.88 11.50 19.75
CA GLU A 228 -11.53 10.95 18.43
C GLU A 228 -10.28 11.62 17.86
N ILE A 229 -10.12 12.93 18.00
CA ILE A 229 -8.92 13.63 17.52
C ILE A 229 -7.66 13.11 18.21
N GLU A 230 -7.72 12.91 19.53
CA GLU A 230 -6.60 12.34 20.28
C GLU A 230 -6.28 10.91 19.84
N ASP A 231 -7.32 10.09 19.70
CA ASP A 231 -7.21 8.70 19.24
C ASP A 231 -6.55 8.60 17.85
N PHE A 232 -7.02 9.39 16.87
CA PHE A 232 -6.40 9.42 15.55
C PHE A 232 -4.95 9.93 15.58
N HIS A 233 -4.66 10.92 16.42
CA HIS A 233 -3.30 11.44 16.55
C HIS A 233 -2.35 10.39 17.15
N GLU A 234 -2.75 9.73 18.24
CA GLU A 234 -1.92 8.79 18.99
C GLU A 234 -1.83 7.41 18.33
N ASN A 235 -2.94 6.91 17.77
CA ASN A 235 -3.06 5.53 17.27
C ASN A 235 -2.97 5.41 15.74
N VAL A 236 -3.02 6.53 14.99
CA VAL A 236 -2.94 6.51 13.52
C VAL A 236 -1.76 7.32 12.99
N PHE A 237 -1.73 8.64 13.23
CA PHE A 237 -0.68 9.49 12.66
C PHE A 237 0.69 9.31 13.33
N SER A 238 0.74 9.28 14.67
CA SER A 238 2.02 9.15 15.39
C SER A 238 2.76 7.84 15.08
N PRO A 239 2.11 6.67 15.03
CA PRO A 239 2.75 5.42 14.64
C PRO A 239 3.16 5.41 13.17
N LEU A 240 2.31 5.94 12.27
CA LEU A 240 2.62 6.05 10.85
C LEU A 240 3.90 6.86 10.61
N ILE A 241 4.00 8.05 11.20
CA ILE A 241 5.22 8.88 11.13
C ILE A 241 6.43 8.11 11.68
N GLY A 242 6.26 7.45 12.82
CA GLY A 242 7.32 6.66 13.44
C GLY A 242 7.86 5.57 12.50
N GLU A 243 6.97 4.84 11.82
CA GLU A 243 7.38 3.80 10.87
C GLU A 243 8.03 4.36 9.60
N TYR A 244 7.55 5.51 9.07
CA TYR A 244 8.22 6.18 7.95
C TYR A 244 9.64 6.60 8.30
N VAL A 245 9.82 7.25 9.46
CA VAL A 245 11.15 7.68 9.95
C VAL A 245 12.05 6.47 10.19
N LYS A 246 11.55 5.43 10.87
CA LYS A 246 12.31 4.20 11.17
C LYS A 246 12.79 3.48 9.91
N LYS A 247 11.95 3.45 8.86
CA LYS A 247 12.28 2.81 7.58
C LYS A 247 12.97 3.76 6.58
N GLN A 248 13.28 5.00 6.99
CA GLN A 248 13.93 6.02 6.17
C GLN A 248 13.15 6.32 4.87
N LEU A 249 11.83 6.34 4.97
CA LEU A 249 10.93 6.66 3.87
C LEU A 249 10.61 8.17 3.86
N PRO A 250 10.34 8.78 2.70
CA PRO A 250 9.97 10.19 2.61
C PRO A 250 8.65 10.45 3.36
N LEU A 251 8.63 11.39 4.32
CA LEU A 251 7.39 11.71 5.04
C LEU A 251 6.37 12.45 4.15
N GLU A 252 6.83 13.15 3.12
CA GLU A 252 5.97 13.76 2.10
C GLU A 252 5.04 12.74 1.43
N ASP A 253 5.47 11.48 1.32
CA ASP A 253 4.65 10.41 0.75
C ASP A 253 3.36 10.19 1.54
N ILE A 254 3.30 10.48 2.85
CA ILE A 254 2.04 10.39 3.61
C ILE A 254 0.99 11.33 3.00
N GLY A 255 1.36 12.59 2.78
CA GLY A 255 0.47 13.59 2.21
C GLY A 255 0.14 13.31 0.73
N MET A 256 1.15 12.92 -0.06
CA MET A 256 0.97 12.60 -1.48
C MET A 256 0.11 11.36 -1.70
N MET A 257 0.30 10.31 -0.89
CA MET A 257 -0.54 9.11 -0.87
C MET A 257 -2.02 9.48 -0.63
N LEU A 258 -2.29 10.29 0.41
CA LEU A 258 -3.65 10.74 0.71
C LEU A 258 -4.24 11.57 -0.44
N LYS A 259 -3.43 12.43 -1.07
CA LYS A 259 -3.84 13.22 -2.24
C LYS A 259 -4.21 12.33 -3.42
N ILE A 260 -3.34 11.37 -3.78
CA ILE A 260 -3.58 10.42 -4.87
C ILE A 260 -4.88 9.65 -4.62
N LEU A 261 -5.05 9.05 -3.43
CA LEU A 261 -6.23 8.24 -3.13
C LEU A 261 -7.51 9.10 -3.10
N TYR A 262 -7.44 10.28 -2.49
CA TYR A 262 -8.58 11.19 -2.44
C TYR A 262 -9.02 11.65 -3.85
N ASP A 263 -8.07 12.07 -4.69
CA ASP A 263 -8.35 12.56 -6.04
C ASP A 263 -8.81 11.40 -6.96
N ALA A 264 -8.18 10.22 -6.86
CA ALA A 264 -8.53 9.06 -7.66
C ALA A 264 -9.92 8.50 -7.32
N TYR A 265 -10.27 8.40 -6.03
CA TYR A 265 -11.54 7.80 -5.59
C TYR A 265 -12.73 8.73 -5.84
N ARG A 266 -12.51 10.03 -5.75
CA ARG A 266 -13.56 11.01 -6.08
C ARG A 266 -13.92 11.01 -7.58
N GLY A 267 -13.00 10.56 -8.43
CA GLY A 267 -13.04 10.79 -9.87
C GLY A 267 -12.76 12.26 -10.20
N GLU A 268 -11.97 12.53 -11.24
CA GLU A 268 -11.81 13.89 -11.79
C GLU A 268 -13.11 14.34 -12.53
N GLU A 269 -14.24 14.33 -11.83
CA GLU A 269 -15.44 15.07 -12.23
C GLU A 269 -15.42 16.43 -11.55
N ARG A 270 -14.61 17.32 -12.14
CA ARG A 270 -14.83 18.76 -12.19
C ARG A 270 -14.51 19.26 -13.58
#